data_AF-A0A6I1QSQ1-F1
#
_entry.id   AF-A0A6I1QSQ1-F1
#
_cell.length_a   1.000
_cell.length_b   1.000
_cell.length_c   1.000
_cell.angle_alpha   90.00
_cell.angle_beta   90.00
_cell.angle_gamma   90.00
#
_symmetry.space_group_name_H-M   'P 1'
#
loop_
_entity.id
_entity.type
_entity.pdbx_description
1 polymer ?
#
loop_
_entity_poly.entity_id
_entity_poly.type
_entity_poly.pdbx_seq_one_letter_code
_entity_poly.pdbx_strand_id
1 'polypeptide(L)'
;MDNWPDDRIWEEMRLRLATVDRRKLAEGRIFKKDIVTMRSFVCEPMQYGRLFLAGDAAHIVPPTGAKGLNLAIRDVRALSGALSEFYKSGRTDLVEAYTAVCLGPVWKAQRFSWWMTSMLHRFDRDDAFQLKVQQAELDYVTSSGAASTTIAENYVGKALG
;
A
#
# COMPACT_ATOMS: atom_id res chain seq x y z
N MET A 1 23.25 -1.01 -9.25
CA MET A 1 22.66 -2.31 -9.64
C MET A 1 23.72 -3.40 -9.74
N ASP A 2 24.95 -3.02 -10.05
CA ASP A 2 26.11 -3.92 -10.15
C ASP A 2 26.38 -4.71 -8.85
N ASN A 3 26.02 -4.16 -7.68
CA ASN A 3 26.11 -4.87 -6.40
C ASN A 3 25.04 -5.95 -6.19
N TRP A 4 24.07 -6.07 -7.10
CA TRP A 4 22.98 -7.06 -7.10
C TRP A 4 22.95 -7.82 -8.45
N PRO A 5 23.96 -8.68 -8.70
CA PRO A 5 23.92 -9.62 -9.81
C PRO A 5 22.78 -10.65 -9.62
N ASP A 6 22.33 -11.27 -10.70
CA ASP A 6 21.15 -12.16 -10.69
C ASP A 6 21.35 -13.35 -9.73
N ASP A 7 22.55 -13.94 -9.71
CA ASP A 7 22.88 -15.05 -8.80
C ASP A 7 22.72 -14.67 -7.33
N ARG A 8 23.13 -13.44 -6.96
CA ARG A 8 22.96 -12.93 -5.59
C ARG A 8 21.49 -12.74 -5.25
N ILE A 9 20.67 -12.27 -6.20
CA ILE A 9 19.22 -12.13 -6.00
C ILE A 9 18.61 -13.51 -5.74
N TRP A 10 18.95 -14.51 -6.55
CA TRP A 10 18.45 -15.88 -6.37
C TRP A 10 18.91 -16.52 -5.07
N GLU A 11 20.16 -16.29 -4.66
CA GLU A 11 20.69 -16.74 -3.38
C GLU A 11 19.90 -16.16 -2.20
N GLU A 12 19.70 -14.85 -2.17
CA GLU A 12 18.93 -14.17 -1.13
C GLU A 12 17.45 -14.60 -1.12
N MET A 13 16.83 -14.78 -2.29
CA MET A 13 15.47 -15.32 -2.39
C MET A 13 15.37 -16.73 -1.82
N ARG A 14 16.32 -17.62 -2.13
CA ARG A 14 16.37 -18.97 -1.56
C ARG A 14 16.50 -18.95 -0.04
N LEU A 15 17.36 -18.09 0.51
CA LEU A 15 17.55 -17.98 1.96
C LEU A 15 16.29 -17.50 2.69
N ARG A 16 15.57 -16.52 2.12
CA ARG A 16 14.41 -15.88 2.78
C ARG A 16 13.07 -16.57 2.51
N LEU A 17 12.97 -17.35 1.43
CA LEU A 17 11.75 -18.08 1.03
C LEU A 17 11.86 -19.59 1.30
N ALA A 18 12.91 -20.06 1.96
CA ALA A 18 13.04 -21.46 2.33
C ALA A 18 11.86 -21.87 3.24
N THR A 19 10.95 -22.67 2.69
CA THR A 19 9.78 -23.19 3.40
C THR A 19 10.11 -24.44 4.21
N VAL A 20 9.28 -24.73 5.21
CA VAL A 20 9.39 -25.96 6.03
C VAL A 20 9.33 -27.22 5.16
N ASP A 21 8.57 -27.18 4.07
CA ASP A 21 8.44 -28.30 3.11
C ASP A 21 9.55 -28.35 2.04
N ARG A 22 10.57 -27.49 2.15
CA ARG A 22 11.76 -27.43 1.27
C ARG A 22 11.45 -27.41 -0.23
N ARG A 23 10.31 -26.88 -0.64
CA ARG A 23 10.02 -26.67 -2.07
C ARG A 23 11.11 -25.79 -2.67
N LYS A 24 11.72 -26.27 -3.76
CA LYS A 24 12.71 -25.48 -4.48
C LYS A 24 11.99 -24.34 -5.20
N LEU A 25 12.51 -23.13 -5.01
CA LEU A 25 12.10 -21.96 -5.78
C LEU A 25 12.39 -22.21 -7.26
N ALA A 26 11.43 -21.93 -8.13
CA ALA A 26 11.64 -21.99 -9.57
C ALA A 26 12.39 -20.74 -10.03
N GLU A 27 13.65 -20.91 -10.42
CA GLU A 27 14.51 -19.82 -10.90
C GLU A 27 14.37 -19.63 -12.41
N GLY A 28 14.66 -18.41 -12.89
CA GLY A 28 14.56 -18.08 -14.31
C GLY A 28 15.32 -16.80 -14.67
N ARG A 29 15.23 -16.38 -15.93
CA ARG A 29 15.89 -15.15 -16.37
C ARG A 29 15.24 -13.92 -15.74
N ILE A 30 16.02 -13.12 -15.02
CA ILE A 30 15.57 -11.81 -14.56
C ILE A 30 15.63 -10.83 -15.74
N PHE A 31 14.46 -10.38 -16.20
CA PHE A 31 14.35 -9.50 -17.38
C PHE A 31 14.25 -8.02 -17.03
N LYS A 32 13.95 -7.68 -15.77
CA LYS A 32 13.93 -6.32 -15.24
C LYS A 32 14.35 -6.33 -13.78
N LYS A 33 15.17 -5.36 -13.40
CA LYS A 33 15.58 -5.08 -12.03
C LYS A 33 15.36 -3.60 -11.76
N ASP A 34 14.88 -3.26 -10.58
CA ASP A 34 14.65 -1.89 -10.14
C ASP A 34 14.70 -1.84 -8.62
N ILE A 35 15.07 -0.70 -8.05
CA ILE A 35 15.07 -0.48 -6.61
C ILE A 35 14.00 0.55 -6.30
N VAL A 36 12.96 0.11 -5.60
CA VAL A 36 11.84 0.98 -5.21
C VAL A 36 12.02 1.42 -3.77
N THR A 37 12.03 2.73 -3.53
CA THR A 37 12.05 3.30 -2.19
C THR A 37 10.68 3.21 -1.54
N MET A 38 10.61 2.70 -0.31
CA MET A 38 9.38 2.69 0.48
C MET A 38 9.14 4.08 1.07
N ARG A 39 8.02 4.71 0.71
CA ARG A 39 7.63 6.03 1.21
C ARG A 39 6.12 6.07 1.48
N SER A 40 5.75 6.76 2.55
CA SER A 40 4.39 7.25 2.77
C SER A 40 4.35 8.76 2.53
N PHE A 41 3.33 9.23 1.82
CA PHE A 41 3.06 10.65 1.58
C PHE A 41 1.56 10.87 1.38
N VAL A 42 1.05 11.98 1.89
CA VAL A 42 -0.33 12.44 1.67
C VAL A 42 -0.30 13.97 1.56
N CYS A 43 -1.01 14.52 0.58
CA CYS A 43 -1.22 15.95 0.37
C CYS A 43 -2.62 16.33 0.83
N GLU A 44 -2.71 17.31 1.72
CA GLU A 44 -3.97 17.88 2.21
C GLU A 44 -3.93 19.42 2.08
N PRO A 45 -4.88 20.04 1.37
CA PRO A 45 -5.97 19.43 0.59
C PRO A 45 -5.52 18.79 -0.73
N MET A 46 -6.37 17.94 -1.32
CA MET A 46 -6.14 17.33 -2.64
C MET A 46 -6.62 18.21 -3.81
N GLN A 47 -6.93 19.48 -3.55
CA GLN A 47 -7.42 20.42 -4.55
C GLN A 47 -7.09 21.87 -4.20
N TYR A 48 -7.00 22.71 -5.24
CA TYR A 48 -6.86 24.16 -5.10
C TYR A 48 -7.55 24.88 -6.26
N GLY A 49 -8.64 25.62 -5.98
CA GLY A 49 -9.44 26.26 -7.01
C GLY A 49 -9.97 25.24 -8.03
N ARG A 50 -9.46 25.31 -9.28
CA ARG A 50 -9.82 24.38 -10.37
C ARG A 50 -8.78 23.28 -10.61
N LEU A 51 -7.77 23.17 -9.74
CA LEU A 51 -6.76 22.11 -9.77
C LEU A 51 -7.16 20.99 -8.82
N PHE A 52 -7.10 19.74 -9.29
CA PHE A 52 -7.37 18.54 -8.51
C PHE A 52 -6.20 17.57 -8.64
N LEU A 53 -5.78 16.96 -7.52
CA LEU A 53 -4.69 15.99 -7.46
C LEU A 53 -5.27 14.60 -7.24
N ALA A 54 -4.81 13.60 -8.01
CA ALA A 54 -5.25 12.21 -7.91
C ALA A 54 -4.07 11.24 -7.99
N GLY A 55 -4.17 10.10 -7.31
CA GLY A 55 -3.13 9.08 -7.29
C GLY A 55 -1.81 9.60 -6.72
N ASP A 56 -0.69 9.20 -7.34
CA ASP A 56 0.67 9.53 -6.88
C ASP A 56 0.97 11.04 -6.80
N ALA A 57 0.18 11.89 -7.48
CA ALA A 57 0.27 13.34 -7.32
C ALA A 57 -0.22 13.83 -5.96
N ALA A 58 -1.09 13.07 -5.29
CA ALA A 58 -1.69 13.41 -4.00
C ALA A 58 -1.18 12.52 -2.86
N HIS A 59 -0.89 11.25 -3.11
CA HIS A 59 -0.46 10.33 -2.06
C HIS A 59 0.43 9.21 -2.58
N ILE A 60 1.35 8.73 -1.74
CA ILE A 60 2.24 7.60 -2.03
C ILE A 60 2.11 6.62 -0.87
N VAL A 61 1.89 5.34 -1.17
CA VAL A 61 1.81 4.25 -0.17
C VAL A 61 2.95 3.26 -0.38
N PRO A 62 3.51 2.68 0.69
CA PRO A 62 4.46 1.59 0.56
C PRO A 62 3.87 0.41 -0.24
N PRO A 63 4.66 -0.25 -1.10
CA PRO A 63 4.15 -1.30 -1.98
C PRO A 63 3.64 -2.54 -1.22
N THR A 64 4.02 -2.71 0.06
CA THR A 64 3.60 -3.81 0.94
C THR A 64 2.09 -4.01 1.00
N GLY A 65 1.31 -2.92 0.99
CA GLY A 65 -0.15 -2.98 1.05
C GLY A 65 -0.82 -3.19 -0.32
N ALA A 66 -0.07 -3.07 -1.43
CA ALA A 66 -0.57 -3.10 -2.80
C ALA A 66 -1.75 -2.13 -3.06
N LYS A 67 -1.65 -0.89 -2.54
CA LYS A 67 -2.77 0.08 -2.56
C LYS A 67 -2.66 1.22 -3.57
N GLY A 68 -1.47 1.57 -4.08
CA GLY A 68 -1.24 2.79 -4.86
C GLY A 68 -2.19 2.95 -6.05
N LEU A 69 -2.14 2.02 -7.01
CA LEU A 69 -3.01 2.07 -8.19
C LEU A 69 -4.50 1.98 -7.83
N ASN A 70 -4.86 1.18 -6.82
CA ASN A 70 -6.24 1.03 -6.37
C ASN A 70 -6.81 2.35 -5.83
N LEU A 71 -6.01 3.11 -5.07
CA LEU A 71 -6.39 4.44 -4.58
C LEU A 71 -6.48 5.44 -5.74
N ALA A 72 -5.53 5.44 -6.67
CA ALA A 72 -5.57 6.32 -7.83
C ALA A 72 -6.86 6.11 -8.66
N ILE A 73 -7.26 4.86 -8.91
CA ILE A 73 -8.52 4.54 -9.59
C ILE A 73 -9.73 5.05 -8.81
N ARG A 74 -9.72 4.94 -7.47
CA ARG A 74 -10.80 5.45 -6.62
C ARG A 74 -10.89 6.98 -6.69
N ASP A 75 -9.77 7.68 -6.62
CA ASP A 75 -9.73 9.15 -6.74
C ASP A 75 -10.30 9.61 -8.07
N VAL A 76 -9.89 8.95 -9.16
CA VAL A 76 -10.38 9.25 -10.52
C VAL A 76 -11.87 8.99 -10.63
N ARG A 77 -12.39 7.91 -10.03
CA ARG A 77 -13.83 7.63 -9.99
C ARG A 77 -14.60 8.73 -9.25
N ALA A 78 -14.11 9.19 -8.11
CA ALA A 78 -14.73 10.27 -7.35
C ALA A 78 -14.70 11.59 -8.13
N LEU A 79 -13.54 11.96 -8.68
CA LEU A 79 -13.37 13.18 -9.46
C LEU A 79 -14.22 13.18 -10.73
N SER A 80 -14.24 12.07 -11.48
CA SER A 80 -15.05 11.92 -12.67
C SER A 80 -16.55 12.05 -12.38
N GLY A 81 -17.01 11.52 -11.24
CA GLY A 81 -18.40 11.68 -10.79
C GLY A 81 -18.72 13.14 -10.47
N ALA A 82 -17.87 13.80 -9.70
CA ALA A 82 -18.03 15.21 -9.33
C ALA A 82 -18.02 16.14 -10.56
N LEU A 83 -17.08 15.94 -11.50
CA LEU A 83 -17.02 16.70 -12.74
C LEU A 83 -18.23 16.46 -13.64
N SER A 84 -18.72 15.21 -13.72
CA SER A 84 -19.91 14.89 -14.52
C SER A 84 -21.13 15.67 -14.05
N GLU A 85 -21.35 15.76 -12.74
CA GLU A 85 -22.45 16.53 -12.17
C GLU A 85 -22.26 18.04 -12.37
N PHE A 86 -21.05 18.55 -12.18
CA PHE A 86 -20.74 19.95 -12.46
C PHE A 86 -21.11 20.35 -13.90
N TYR A 87 -20.73 19.54 -14.90
CA TYR A 87 -21.04 19.86 -16.30
C TYR A 87 -22.50 19.63 -16.70
N LYS A 88 -23.20 18.69 -16.06
CA LYS A 88 -24.60 18.37 -16.40
C LYS A 88 -25.62 19.28 -15.71
N SER A 89 -25.38 19.59 -14.43
CA SER A 89 -26.36 20.26 -13.57
C SER A 89 -25.85 21.57 -12.96
N GLY A 90 -24.59 21.95 -13.22
CA GLY A 90 -23.97 23.15 -12.64
C GLY A 90 -23.64 23.02 -11.14
N ARG A 91 -23.82 21.82 -10.56
CA ARG A 91 -23.57 21.56 -9.15
C ARG A 91 -22.08 21.62 -8.80
N THR A 92 -21.74 22.43 -7.81
CA THR A 92 -20.34 22.60 -7.35
C THR A 92 -20.03 21.83 -6.07
N ASP A 93 -21.05 21.40 -5.32
CA ASP A 93 -20.90 20.79 -4.01
C ASP A 93 -20.03 19.50 -4.05
N LEU A 94 -20.13 18.72 -5.12
CA LEU A 94 -19.34 17.49 -5.27
C LEU A 94 -17.87 17.73 -5.59
N VAL A 95 -17.56 18.77 -6.38
CA VAL A 95 -16.17 19.14 -6.67
C VAL A 95 -15.53 19.85 -5.47
N GLU A 96 -16.31 20.61 -4.71
CA GLU A 96 -15.89 21.22 -3.44
C GLU A 96 -15.61 20.15 -2.36
N ALA A 97 -16.41 19.08 -2.32
CA ALA A 97 -16.25 17.98 -1.38
C ALA A 97 -15.16 16.96 -1.77
N TYR A 98 -14.52 17.08 -2.94
CA TYR A 98 -13.63 16.06 -3.49
C TYR A 98 -12.53 15.61 -2.51
N THR A 99 -11.83 16.56 -1.89
CA THR A 99 -10.79 16.25 -0.89
C THR A 99 -11.35 15.45 0.28
N ALA A 100 -12.48 15.87 0.85
CA ALA A 100 -13.10 15.19 1.98
C ALA A 100 -13.54 13.74 1.63
N VAL A 101 -14.02 13.54 0.41
CA VAL A 101 -14.44 12.21 -0.09
C VAL A 101 -13.24 11.26 -0.27
N CYS A 102 -12.09 11.77 -0.71
CA CYS A 102 -10.92 10.93 -1.01
C CYS A 102 -10.03 10.65 0.21
N LEU A 103 -9.90 11.61 1.13
CA LEU A 103 -8.94 11.49 2.25
C LEU A 103 -9.23 10.33 3.21
N GLY A 104 -10.50 10.07 3.51
CA GLY A 104 -10.87 8.96 4.40
C GLY A 104 -10.31 7.61 3.93
N PRO A 105 -10.63 7.17 2.69
CA PRO A 105 -10.03 5.99 2.09
C PRO A 105 -8.49 6.03 1.99
N VAL A 106 -7.88 7.17 1.63
CA VAL A 106 -6.42 7.32 1.56
C VAL A 106 -5.76 7.01 2.91
N TRP A 107 -6.28 7.59 4.00
CA TRP A 107 -5.73 7.34 5.34
C TRP A 107 -5.92 5.90 5.82
N LYS A 108 -7.06 5.27 5.51
CA LYS A 108 -7.27 3.85 5.81
C LYS A 108 -6.24 2.97 5.10
N ALA A 109 -5.95 3.26 3.83
CA ALA A 109 -4.93 2.55 3.06
C ALA A 109 -3.50 2.84 3.54
N GLN A 110 -3.20 4.07 3.96
CA GLN A 110 -1.91 4.40 4.57
C GLN A 110 -1.70 3.64 5.87
N ARG A 111 -2.68 3.67 6.78
CA ARG A 111 -2.64 2.91 8.04
C ARG A 111 -2.39 1.43 7.79
N PHE A 112 -3.10 0.82 6.84
CA PHE A 112 -2.92 -0.59 6.49
C PHE A 112 -1.55 -0.88 5.89
N SER A 113 -1.09 -0.05 4.94
CA SER A 113 0.21 -0.24 4.28
C SER A 113 1.38 -0.06 5.25
N TRP A 114 1.26 0.91 6.17
CA TRP A 114 2.21 1.10 7.25
C TRP A 114 2.22 -0.10 8.20
N TRP A 115 1.06 -0.57 8.65
CA TRP A 115 0.95 -1.73 9.54
C TRP A 115 1.58 -3.00 8.93
N MET A 116 1.28 -3.31 7.67
CA MET A 116 1.90 -4.42 6.94
C MET A 116 3.42 -4.24 6.80
N THR A 117 3.89 -3.01 6.56
CA THR A 117 5.33 -2.72 6.46
C THR A 117 6.02 -2.94 7.79
N SER A 118 5.47 -2.38 8.87
CA SER A 118 5.98 -2.52 10.23
C SER A 118 5.99 -3.97 10.72
N MET A 119 5.06 -4.80 10.25
CA MET A 119 4.98 -6.22 10.63
C MET A 119 5.95 -7.11 9.82
N LEU A 120 6.16 -6.82 8.54
CA LEU A 120 6.84 -7.73 7.60
C LEU A 120 8.28 -7.32 7.24
N HIS A 121 8.75 -6.16 7.69
CA HIS A 121 10.11 -5.67 7.42
C HIS A 121 10.92 -5.54 8.70
N ARG A 122 12.23 -5.75 8.60
CA ARG A 122 13.19 -5.50 9.69
C ARG A 122 13.69 -4.07 9.56
N PHE A 123 13.69 -3.30 10.65
CA PHE A 123 14.26 -1.95 10.66
C PHE A 123 15.58 -1.92 11.41
N ASP A 124 16.55 -1.16 10.91
CA ASP A 124 17.90 -1.06 11.50
C ASP A 124 17.89 -0.54 12.95
N ARG A 125 16.79 0.09 13.37
CA ARG A 125 16.61 0.68 14.71
C ARG A 125 15.85 -0.22 15.68
N ASP A 126 15.39 -1.40 15.24
CA ASP A 126 14.63 -2.30 16.10
C ASP A 126 15.54 -2.96 17.14
N ASP A 127 15.15 -2.86 18.40
CA ASP A 127 15.77 -3.62 19.48
C ASP A 127 15.13 -5.01 19.63
N ALA A 128 15.62 -5.79 20.60
CA ALA A 128 15.09 -7.11 20.89
C ALA A 128 13.60 -7.10 21.30
N PHE A 129 13.13 -6.00 21.90
CA PHE A 129 11.74 -5.85 22.31
C PHE A 129 10.83 -5.62 21.08
N GLN A 130 11.20 -4.71 20.18
CA GLN A 130 10.43 -4.44 18.95
C GLN A 130 10.30 -5.70 18.09
N LEU A 131 11.36 -6.51 17.98
CA LEU A 131 11.29 -7.79 17.29
C LEU A 131 10.28 -8.76 17.93
N LYS A 132 10.23 -8.83 19.27
CA LYS A 132 9.27 -9.68 19.97
C LYS A 132 7.83 -9.20 19.80
N VAL A 133 7.61 -7.88 19.78
CA VAL A 133 6.29 -7.28 19.47
C VAL A 133 5.88 -7.60 18.03
N GLN A 134 6.79 -7.43 17.06
CA GLN A 134 6.54 -7.77 15.66
C GLN A 134 6.16 -9.24 15.47
N GLN A 135 6.87 -10.15 16.14
CA GLN A 135 6.57 -11.59 16.12
C GLN A 135 5.20 -11.88 16.73
N ALA A 136 4.90 -11.32 17.90
CA ALA A 136 3.60 -11.51 18.55
C ALA A 136 2.43 -10.99 17.69
N GLU A 137 2.62 -9.87 16.99
CA GLU A 137 1.62 -9.35 16.05
C GLU A 137 1.40 -10.30 14.87
N LEU A 138 2.49 -10.80 14.27
CA LEU A 138 2.41 -11.78 13.18
C LEU A 138 1.73 -13.08 13.62
N ASP A 139 2.06 -13.58 14.80
CA ASP A 139 1.44 -14.76 15.39
C ASP A 139 -0.06 -14.53 15.64
N TYR A 140 -0.44 -13.35 16.14
CA TYR A 140 -1.83 -13.00 16.39
C TYR A 140 -2.64 -12.96 15.09
N VAL A 141 -2.15 -12.28 14.05
CA VAL A 141 -2.89 -12.18 12.78
C VAL A 141 -3.01 -13.51 12.04
N THR A 142 -2.09 -14.44 12.25
CA THR A 142 -2.10 -15.77 11.61
C THR A 142 -2.87 -16.83 12.40
N SER A 143 -3.09 -16.62 13.71
CA SER A 143 -3.79 -17.58 14.58
C SER A 143 -5.21 -17.15 14.99
N SER A 144 -5.54 -15.86 14.91
CA SER A 144 -6.86 -15.32 15.28
C SER A 144 -7.72 -15.02 14.06
N GLY A 145 -8.92 -15.63 14.00
CA GLY A 145 -9.88 -15.39 12.92
C GLY A 145 -10.33 -13.93 12.79
N ALA A 146 -10.47 -13.20 13.90
CA ALA A 146 -10.83 -11.77 13.88
C ALA A 146 -9.70 -10.91 13.31
N ALA A 147 -8.45 -11.20 13.68
CA ALA A 147 -7.28 -10.48 13.19
C ALA A 147 -7.00 -10.79 11.72
N SER A 148 -7.10 -12.06 11.31
CA SER A 148 -7.05 -12.49 9.91
C SER A 148 -8.13 -11.81 9.06
N THR A 149 -9.35 -11.66 9.58
CA THR A 149 -10.44 -10.95 8.89
C THR A 149 -10.09 -9.48 8.65
N THR A 150 -9.45 -8.84 9.64
CA THR A 150 -8.99 -7.44 9.50
C THR A 150 -7.96 -7.31 8.37
N ILE A 151 -7.00 -8.24 8.25
CA ILE A 151 -6.09 -8.29 7.09
C ILE A 151 -6.90 -8.45 5.80
N ALA A 152 -7.77 -9.46 5.73
CA ALA A 152 -8.51 -9.80 4.53
C ALA A 152 -9.33 -8.62 3.99
N GLU A 153 -10.12 -7.96 4.84
CA GLU A 153 -10.96 -6.82 4.47
C GLU A 153 -10.16 -5.62 3.96
N ASN A 154 -9.03 -5.32 4.60
CA ASN A 154 -8.14 -4.27 4.13
C ASN A 154 -7.43 -4.67 2.83
N TYR A 155 -6.99 -5.93 2.71
CA TYR A 155 -6.25 -6.43 1.55
C TYR A 155 -7.11 -6.46 0.28
N VAL A 156 -8.37 -6.88 0.36
CA VAL A 156 -9.31 -6.84 -0.78
C VAL A 156 -9.92 -5.44 -1.01
N GLY A 157 -9.68 -4.49 -0.09
CA GLY A 157 -10.14 -3.10 -0.23
C GLY A 157 -11.58 -2.83 0.21
N LYS A 158 -12.26 -3.79 0.88
CA LYS A 158 -13.62 -3.58 1.44
C LYS A 158 -13.65 -2.43 2.44
N ALA A 159 -12.60 -2.28 3.25
CA ALA A 159 -12.49 -1.21 4.23
C ALA A 159 -12.34 0.21 3.61
N LEU A 160 -11.98 0.28 2.32
CA LEU A 160 -11.85 1.52 1.57
C LEU A 160 -13.20 1.99 0.98
N GLY A 161 -14.22 1.10 0.98
CA GLY A 161 -15.59 1.33 0.54
C GLY A 161 -16.20 2.57 1.16
#